data_AF-A0A127Q802-F1
#
_entry.id   AF-A0A127Q802-F1
#
_cell.length_a   1.000
_cell.length_b   1.000
_cell.length_c   1.000
_cell.angle_alpha   90.00
_cell.angle_beta   90.00
_cell.angle_gamma   90.00
#
_symmetry.space_group_name_H-M   'P 1'
#
loop_
_entity.id
_entity.type
_entity.pdbx_description
1 polymer ?
#
loop_
_entity_poly.entity_id
_entity_poly.type
_entity_poly.pdbx_seq_one_letter_code
_entity_poly.pdbx_strand_id
1 'polypeptide(L)'
;MFAATKQPHFVIDQTVSDEKQAFITWKFHFSLTNKPYVICGVSHLLFGDDGLVKMHRDYWDSSEELLQKLPLIGAPMRWLRKQFSATK
;
A
#
# COMPACT_ATOMS: atom_id res chain seq x y z
N MET A 1 10.31 -5.73 3.30
CA MET A 1 10.10 -4.61 2.35
C MET A 1 11.38 -3.82 2.12
N PHE A 2 11.91 -3.10 3.11
CA PHE A 2 13.06 -2.19 2.95
C PHE A 2 14.40 -2.84 2.54
N ALA A 3 14.77 -3.99 3.10
CA ALA A 3 16.04 -4.65 2.77
C ALA A 3 16.13 -5.14 1.32
N ALA A 4 14.99 -5.28 0.64
CA ALA A 4 14.89 -5.79 -0.72
C ALA A 4 14.73 -4.67 -1.77
N THR A 5 14.72 -3.40 -1.34
CA THR A 5 14.43 -2.26 -2.22
C THR A 5 15.55 -1.24 -2.20
N LYS A 6 15.79 -0.58 -3.34
CA LYS A 6 16.76 0.52 -3.46
C LYS A 6 16.06 1.86 -3.24
N GLN A 7 16.71 2.74 -2.47
CA GLN A 7 16.25 4.10 -2.14
C GLN A 7 14.78 4.17 -1.63
N PRO A 8 14.36 3.29 -0.70
CA PRO A 8 13.00 3.31 -0.18
C PRO A 8 12.74 4.57 0.65
N HIS A 9 11.65 5.28 0.35
CA HIS A 9 11.19 6.41 1.15
C HIS A 9 9.69 6.59 1.04
N PHE A 10 9.09 7.16 2.09
CA PHE A 10 7.69 7.53 2.12
C PHE A 10 7.55 9.03 1.87
N VAL A 11 6.55 9.39 1.07
CA VAL A 11 6.07 10.76 0.92
C VAL A 11 4.67 10.79 1.54
N ILE A 12 4.51 11.56 2.61
CA ILE A 12 3.22 11.77 3.26
C ILE A 12 2.42 12.77 2.43
N ASP A 13 1.18 12.41 2.10
CA ASP A 13 0.31 13.23 1.24
C ASP A 13 -0.71 14.00 2.09
N GLN A 14 -1.46 13.30 2.95
CA GLN A 14 -2.44 13.90 3.84
C GLN A 14 -2.37 13.28 5.23
N THR A 15 -2.80 14.05 6.23
CA THR A 15 -2.98 13.58 7.59
C THR A 15 -4.30 14.12 8.12
N VAL A 16 -5.12 13.22 8.64
CA VAL A 16 -6.37 13.52 9.33
C VAL A 16 -6.26 12.91 10.72
N SER A 17 -6.29 13.74 11.76
CA SER A 17 -6.10 13.28 13.14
C SER A 17 -7.07 13.93 14.10
N ASP A 18 -7.36 13.21 15.18
CA ASP A 18 -7.98 13.72 16.40
C ASP A 18 -7.13 13.33 17.62
N GLU A 19 -7.66 13.49 18.83
CA GLU A 19 -6.94 13.18 20.08
C GLU A 19 -6.56 11.70 20.24
N LYS A 20 -7.31 10.78 19.63
CA LYS A 20 -7.17 9.33 19.84
C LYS A 20 -6.66 8.59 18.62
N GLN A 21 -6.72 9.19 17.44
CA GLN A 21 -6.35 8.50 16.21
C GLN A 21 -5.79 9.42 15.13
N ALA A 22 -5.07 8.82 14.19
CA ALA A 22 -4.62 9.49 12.96
C ALA A 22 -4.74 8.56 11.76
N PHE A 23 -5.21 9.11 10.65
CA PHE A 23 -5.15 8.52 9.31
C PHE A 23 -4.14 9.31 8.49
N ILE A 24 -3.16 8.61 7.93
CA ILE A 24 -2.06 9.21 7.18
C ILE A 24 -2.04 8.58 5.80
N THR A 25 -2.30 9.33 4.74
CA THR A 25 -2.12 8.85 3.37
C THR A 25 -0.67 9.03 2.95
N TRP A 26 -0.13 8.05 2.22
CA TRP A 26 1.27 8.07 1.83
C TRP A 26 1.51 7.39 0.47
N LYS A 27 2.65 7.76 -0.13
CA LYS A 27 3.24 7.09 -1.29
C LYS A 27 4.59 6.52 -0.89
N PHE A 28 4.75 5.21 -1.01
CA PHE A 28 6.01 4.52 -0.78
C PHE A 28 6.75 4.37 -2.10
N HIS A 29 7.81 5.16 -2.26
CA HIS A 29 8.67 5.18 -3.44
C HIS A 29 9.87 4.26 -3.21
N PHE A 30 10.17 3.42 -4.20
CA PHE A 30 11.33 2.54 -4.15
C PHE A 30 11.72 2.03 -5.55
N SER A 31 12.88 1.39 -5.67
CA SER A 31 13.31 0.73 -6.91
C SER A 31 13.63 -0.75 -6.71
N LEU A 32 13.20 -1.59 -7.66
CA LEU A 32 13.59 -3.00 -7.83
C LEU A 32 14.36 -3.11 -9.14
N THR A 33 15.55 -3.71 -9.14
CA THR A 33 16.37 -3.87 -10.38
C THR A 33 16.46 -2.59 -11.24
N ASN A 34 16.62 -1.43 -10.57
CA ASN A 34 16.67 -0.08 -11.14
C ASN A 34 15.38 0.42 -11.83
N LYS A 35 14.28 -0.32 -11.71
CA LYS A 35 12.95 0.13 -12.13
C LYS A 35 12.23 0.78 -10.93
N PRO A 36 11.70 2.01 -11.07
CA PRO A 36 10.99 2.69 -10.00
C PRO A 36 9.56 2.13 -9.83
N TYR A 37 9.12 2.09 -8.59
CA TYR A 37 7.80 1.66 -8.16
C TYR A 37 7.26 2.63 -7.12
N VAL A 38 5.93 2.75 -7.10
CA VAL A 38 5.20 3.54 -6.10
C VAL A 38 4.05 2.68 -5.59
N ILE A 39 3.92 2.58 -4.27
CA ILE A 39 2.75 1.97 -3.62
C ILE A 39 2.01 3.09 -2.89
N CYS A 40 0.71 3.21 -3.13
CA CYS A 40 -0.16 4.11 -2.37
C CYS A 40 -0.76 3.36 -1.18
N GLY A 41 -0.85 4.04 -0.05
CA GLY A 41 -1.44 3.47 1.15
C GLY A 41 -1.90 4.51 2.15
N VAL A 42 -2.45 3.99 3.24
CA VAL A 42 -2.97 4.73 4.37
C VAL A 42 -2.57 3.99 5.64
N SER A 43 -1.97 4.69 6.59
CA SER A 43 -1.74 4.18 7.95
C SER A 43 -2.83 4.71 8.87
N HIS A 44 -3.44 3.82 9.64
CA HIS A 44 -4.32 4.15 10.75
C HIS A 44 -3.59 3.89 12.08
N LEU A 45 -3.49 4.93 12.90
CA LEU A 45 -2.87 4.91 14.21
C LEU A 45 -3.94 5.16 15.28
N LEU A 46 -3.91 4.38 16.36
CA LEU A 46 -4.62 4.69 17.60
C LEU A 46 -3.60 5.02 18.70
N PHE A 47 -3.86 6.08 19.44
CA PHE A 47 -3.04 6.54 20.55
C PHE A 47 -3.68 6.17 21.89
N GLY A 48 -2.86 5.84 22.87
CA GLY A 48 -3.28 5.73 24.26
C GLY A 48 -3.33 7.07 24.97
N ASP A 49 -3.84 7.08 26.20
CA ASP A 49 -3.87 8.27 27.06
C ASP A 49 -2.46 8.78 27.42
N ASP A 50 -1.43 7.95 27.22
CA ASP A 50 -0.01 8.29 27.33
C ASP A 50 0.56 8.96 26.07
N GLY A 51 -0.26 9.16 25.03
CA GLY A 51 0.13 9.71 23.74
C GLY A 51 0.93 8.73 22.86
N LEU A 52 1.09 7.47 23.29
CA LEU A 52 1.84 6.46 22.54
C LEU A 52 0.94 5.70 21.58
N VAL A 53 1.50 5.27 20.45
CA VAL A 53 0.78 4.44 19.48
C VAL A 53 0.49 3.07 20.09
N LYS A 54 -0.79 2.75 20.32
CA LYS A 54 -1.26 1.44 20.80
C LYS A 54 -1.69 0.51 19.67
N MET A 55 -2.07 1.07 18.52
CA MET A 55 -2.38 0.29 17.33
C MET A 55 -1.84 1.01 16.11
N HIS A 56 -1.25 0.23 15.21
CA HIS A 56 -0.83 0.68 13.90
C HIS A 56 -1.30 -0.34 12.86
N ARG A 57 -2.08 0.12 11.88
CA ARG A 57 -2.55 -0.69 10.76
C ARG A 57 -2.32 0.02 9.44
N ASP A 58 -1.66 -0.67 8.51
CA ASP A 58 -1.45 -0.19 7.15
C ASP A 58 -2.48 -0.81 6.19
N TYR A 59 -3.17 0.06 5.47
CA TYR A 59 -4.03 -0.25 4.34
C TYR A 59 -3.29 0.19 3.08
N TRP A 60 -2.94 -0.73 2.20
CA TRP A 60 -2.18 -0.43 0.99
C TRP A 60 -2.86 -1.12 -0.18
N ASP A 61 -2.98 -0.40 -1.31
CA ASP A 61 -3.56 -1.01 -2.50
C ASP A 61 -2.49 -1.84 -3.22
N SER A 62 -2.55 -3.14 -2.97
CA SER A 62 -1.81 -4.22 -3.64
C SER A 62 -1.83 -4.24 -5.15
N SER A 63 -2.96 -3.80 -5.68
CA SER A 63 -3.73 -4.77 -6.46
C SER A 63 -3.76 -4.39 -7.94
N GLU A 64 -3.67 -3.11 -8.27
CA GLU A 64 -3.71 -2.68 -9.66
C GLU A 64 -2.35 -2.61 -10.35
N GLU A 65 -1.32 -2.02 -9.73
CA GLU A 65 -0.03 -1.78 -10.42
C GLU A 65 1.04 -2.86 -10.16
N LEU A 66 1.05 -3.46 -8.95
CA LEU A 66 2.11 -4.40 -8.55
C LEU A 66 1.86 -5.82 -9.05
N LEU A 67 0.62 -6.32 -8.93
CA LEU A 67 0.24 -7.64 -9.44
C LEU A 67 0.32 -7.70 -10.98
N GLN A 68 -0.06 -6.62 -11.67
CA GLN A 68 -0.01 -6.56 -13.14
C GLN A 68 1.44 -6.53 -13.68
N LYS A 69 2.41 -6.06 -12.89
CA LYS A 69 3.83 -6.00 -13.27
C LYS A 69 4.63 -7.23 -12.87
N LEU A 70 4.03 -8.24 -12.23
CA LEU A 70 4.64 -9.55 -12.01
C LEU A 70 4.35 -10.46 -13.22
N PRO A 71 5.37 -10.80 -14.05
CA PRO A 71 5.16 -11.53 -15.32
C PRO A 71 4.51 -12.92 -15.16
N LEU A 72 4.50 -13.48 -13.95
CA LEU A 72 3.98 -14.82 -13.66
C LEU A 72 2.52 -14.87 -13.15
N ILE A 73 1.90 -13.73 -12.80
CA ILE A 73 0.52 -13.70 -12.25
C ILE A 73 -0.52 -13.20 -13.27
N GLY A 74 -0.08 -12.72 -14.43
CA GLY A 74 -0.96 -12.18 -15.47
C GLY A 74 -1.92 -13.19 -16.13
N ALA A 75 -1.63 -14.49 -16.10
CA ALA A 75 -2.52 -15.52 -16.66
C ALA A 75 -3.64 -15.95 -15.67
N PRO A 76 -3.34 -16.30 -14.41
CA PRO A 76 -4.37 -16.64 -13.42
C PRO A 76 -5.34 -15.49 -13.12
N MET A 77 -4.85 -14.25 -13.02
CA MET A 77 -5.71 -13.07 -12.81
C MET A 77 -6.66 -12.83 -13.98
N ARG A 78 -6.19 -13.01 -15.23
CA ARG A 78 -7.02 -12.82 -16.43
C ARG A 78 -8.11 -13.87 -16.51
N TRP A 79 -7.82 -15.09 -16.07
CA TRP A 79 -8.80 -16.15 -15.92
C TRP A 79 -9.83 -15.82 -14.84
N LEU A 80 -9.40 -15.39 -13.64
CA LEU A 80 -10.31 -14.97 -12.56
C LEU A 80 -11.18 -13.78 -12.98
N ARG A 81 -10.62 -12.74 -13.61
CA ARG A 81 -11.37 -11.58 -14.11
C ARG A 81 -12.44 -11.97 -15.11
N LYS A 82 -12.20 -13.00 -15.94
CA LYS A 82 -13.19 -13.55 -16.88
C LYS A 82 -14.32 -14.30 -16.17
N GLN A 83 -14.04 -14.91 -15.02
CA GLN A 83 -15.05 -15.61 -14.22
C GLN A 83 -15.91 -14.66 -13.37
N PHE A 84 -15.33 -13.54 -12.92
CA PHE A 84 -16.02 -12.54 -12.08
C PHE A 84 -16.53 -11.32 -12.84
N SER A 85 -16.22 -11.18 -14.13
CA SER A 85 -16.95 -10.25 -14.99
C SER A 85 -18.36 -10.80 -15.17
N ALA A 86 -19.31 -10.25 -14.41
CA ALA A 86 -20.73 -10.55 -14.54
C ALA A 86 -21.15 -10.42 -16.00
N THR A 87 -21.53 -11.55 -16.59
CA THR A 87 -22.24 -11.62 -17.86
C THR A 87 -23.53 -10.83 -17.72
N LYS A 88 -23.72 -9.87 -18.62
CA LYS A 88 -25.00 -9.18 -18.83
C LYS A 88 -26.04 -10.16 -19.39
#